data_AF-A0A4J2D4L7-F1
#
_entry.id   AF-A0A4J2D4L7-F1
#
_cell.length_a   1.000
_cell.length_b   1.000
_cell.length_c   1.000
_cell.angle_alpha   90.00
_cell.angle_beta   90.00
_cell.angle_gamma   90.00
#
_symmetry.space_group_name_H-M   'P 1'
#
loop_
_entity.id
_entity.type
_entity.pdbx_description
1 polymer ?
#
loop_
_entity_poly.entity_id
_entity_poly.type
_entity_poly.pdbx_seq_one_letter_code
_entity_poly.pdbx_strand_id
1 'polypeptide(L)'
;MFYFHISGDSYYEKVYDNVSIFENLYETQEMRSFALISAWGKLYKARLFEQLRFDMGKLGEDGYLNQKVYLLSEKVIYLNKSLYAYRIRKGSLSRIWTEKWMHALVDAMSERITLLANMGYPLEKHLAIYRQMLEFSLSNGQASGLSDTATYKEFEMKKIS
;
A
#
# COMPACT_ATOMS: atom_id res chain seq x y z
N MET A 1 -2.53 -2.94 24.70
CA MET A 1 -1.42 -1.98 24.54
C MET A 1 -1.79 -1.06 23.39
N PHE A 2 -1.78 0.26 23.62
CA PHE A 2 -1.97 1.27 22.57
C PHE A 2 -0.58 1.70 22.09
N TYR A 3 -0.34 1.66 20.78
CA TYR A 3 0.91 2.13 20.19
C TYR A 3 0.67 3.52 19.62
N PHE A 4 1.38 4.51 20.16
CA PHE A 4 1.37 5.87 19.65
C PHE A 4 2.60 6.08 18.79
N HIS A 5 2.39 6.50 17.54
CA HIS A 5 3.47 6.68 16.56
C HIS A 5 3.79 8.16 16.29
N ILE A 6 3.11 9.07 16.99
CA ILE A 6 3.21 10.53 16.82
C ILE A 6 3.17 11.16 18.22
N SER A 7 4.16 11.99 18.55
CA SER A 7 4.17 12.80 19.79
C SER A 7 3.60 14.21 19.53
N GLY A 8 3.30 14.97 20.59
CA GLY A 8 2.65 16.28 20.47
C GLY A 8 3.39 17.29 19.58
N ASP A 9 4.72 17.17 19.49
CA ASP A 9 5.58 18.06 18.72
C ASP A 9 5.84 17.57 17.28
N SER A 10 5.31 16.40 16.89
CA SER A 10 5.49 15.81 15.55
C SER A 10 4.52 16.37 14.50
N TYR A 11 3.71 17.37 14.85
CA TYR A 11 2.69 17.91 13.95
C TYR A 11 3.32 18.60 12.73
N TYR A 12 2.90 18.17 11.55
CA TYR A 12 3.05 18.93 10.32
C TYR A 12 1.92 18.61 9.35
N GLU A 13 1.73 19.51 8.39
CA GLU A 13 0.82 19.33 7.27
C GLU A 13 1.62 19.28 5.98
N LYS A 14 1.17 18.46 5.03
CA LYS A 14 1.78 18.42 3.70
C LYS A 14 0.71 18.27 2.63
N VAL A 15 0.80 19.10 1.61
CA VAL A 15 -0.05 19.04 0.42
C VAL A 15 0.69 18.27 -0.66
N TYR A 16 0.01 17.31 -1.25
CA TYR A 16 0.47 16.53 -2.39
C TYR A 16 -0.51 16.71 -3.54
N ASP A 17 0.01 16.63 -4.76
CA ASP A 17 -0.82 16.41 -5.95
C ASP A 17 -1.21 14.93 -6.07
N ASN A 18 -1.95 14.60 -7.13
CA ASN A 18 -2.44 13.26 -7.40
C ASN A 18 -1.34 12.22 -7.65
N VAL A 19 -0.10 12.63 -7.89
CA VAL A 19 1.00 11.75 -8.27
C VAL A 19 2.13 11.74 -7.24
N SER A 20 2.58 12.89 -6.74
CA SER A 20 3.66 12.98 -5.75
C SER A 20 3.32 12.31 -4.42
N ILE A 21 2.04 12.07 -4.13
CA ILE A 21 1.61 11.29 -2.97
C ILE A 21 2.15 9.86 -2.99
N PHE A 22 2.30 9.24 -4.18
CA PHE A 22 2.73 7.84 -4.31
C PHE A 22 4.15 7.59 -3.82
N GLU A 23 5.02 8.59 -3.89
CA GLU A 23 6.38 8.49 -3.36
C GLU A 23 6.43 8.26 -1.84
N ASN A 24 5.36 8.65 -1.14
CA ASN A 24 5.25 8.54 0.32
C ASN A 24 4.74 7.16 0.76
N LEU A 25 4.27 6.32 -0.17
CA LEU A 25 3.91 4.93 0.11
C LEU A 25 5.14 4.09 0.46
N TYR A 26 6.34 4.60 0.20
CA TYR A 26 7.62 3.95 0.46
C TYR A 26 8.28 4.46 1.74
N GLU A 27 7.69 5.47 2.39
CA GLU A 27 8.21 6.01 3.65
C GLU A 27 7.85 5.08 4.81
N THR A 28 8.88 4.65 5.54
CA THR A 28 8.72 3.75 6.70
C THR A 28 8.64 4.53 8.01
N GLN A 29 9.03 5.81 8.02
CA GLN A 29 8.90 6.67 9.18
C GLN A 29 7.44 7.00 9.48
N GLU A 30 7.13 7.15 10.77
CA GLU A 30 5.84 7.64 11.27
C GLU A 30 4.60 6.85 10.79
N MET A 31 4.77 5.60 10.36
CA MET A 31 3.72 4.78 9.74
C MET A 31 3.04 5.43 8.52
N ARG A 32 3.70 6.36 7.82
CA ARG A 32 3.09 7.12 6.73
C ARG A 32 2.56 6.22 5.62
N SER A 33 3.32 5.21 5.20
CA SER A 33 2.89 4.22 4.21
C SER A 33 1.60 3.50 4.62
N PHE A 34 1.48 3.06 5.87
CA PHE A 34 0.27 2.43 6.41
C PHE A 34 -0.91 3.40 6.46
N ALA A 35 -0.65 4.66 6.84
CA ALA A 35 -1.64 5.72 6.81
C ALA A 35 -2.13 6.03 5.40
N LEU A 36 -1.34 5.83 4.34
CA LEU A 36 -1.77 6.01 2.96
C LEU A 36 -2.46 4.78 2.36
N ILE A 37 -2.04 3.58 2.75
CA ILE A 37 -2.62 2.34 2.22
C ILE A 37 -4.03 2.11 2.75
N SER A 38 -4.28 2.40 4.02
CA SER A 38 -5.52 2.02 4.70
C SER A 38 -6.71 2.92 4.36
N ALA A 39 -7.96 2.46 4.46
CA ALA A 39 -9.13 3.28 4.06
C ALA A 39 -9.63 4.28 5.13
N TRP A 40 -9.36 3.98 6.39
CA TRP A 40 -9.74 4.79 7.54
C TRP A 40 -8.80 5.97 7.83
N GLY A 41 -9.17 6.82 8.80
CA GLY A 41 -8.40 8.01 9.18
C GLY A 41 -8.34 9.08 8.07
N LYS A 42 -9.30 9.05 7.13
CA LYS A 42 -9.36 9.92 5.94
C LYS A 42 -10.75 10.51 5.79
N LEU A 43 -10.78 11.69 5.17
CA LEU A 43 -11.99 12.33 4.69
C LEU A 43 -11.92 12.42 3.17
N TYR A 44 -12.98 11.97 2.51
CA TYR A 44 -13.04 11.90 1.07
C TYR A 44 -14.20 12.76 0.54
N LYS A 45 -14.03 13.35 -0.65
CA LYS A 45 -15.15 13.97 -1.36
C LYS A 45 -16.11 12.87 -1.84
N ALA A 46 -17.40 13.03 -1.56
CA ALA A 46 -18.44 12.04 -1.91
C ALA A 46 -18.42 11.67 -3.41
N ARG A 47 -18.18 12.66 -4.30
CA ARG A 47 -18.12 12.46 -5.76
C ARG A 47 -17.13 11.37 -6.22
N LEU A 48 -16.06 11.12 -5.47
CA LEU A 48 -15.08 10.08 -5.80
C LEU A 48 -15.72 8.68 -5.75
N PHE A 49 -16.72 8.50 -4.90
CA PHE A 49 -17.48 7.28 -4.74
C PHE A 49 -18.75 7.25 -5.59
N GLU A 50 -18.89 8.10 -6.59
CA GLU A 50 -19.84 7.87 -7.67
C GLU A 50 -19.33 6.75 -8.60
N GLN A 51 -18.00 6.65 -8.76
CA GLN A 51 -17.35 5.69 -9.67
C GLN A 51 -16.51 4.63 -8.94
N LEU A 52 -15.95 4.93 -7.77
CA LEU A 52 -15.07 4.01 -7.07
C LEU A 52 -15.81 3.12 -6.06
N ARG A 53 -15.48 1.83 -6.03
CA ARG A 53 -15.91 0.86 -5.03
C ARG A 53 -14.72 0.00 -4.60
N PHE A 54 -14.82 -0.60 -3.42
CA PHE A 54 -13.89 -1.64 -3.02
C PHE A 54 -14.08 -2.88 -3.89
N ASP A 55 -12.97 -3.51 -4.28
CA ASP A 55 -12.99 -4.75 -5.04
C ASP A 55 -13.43 -5.90 -4.13
N MET A 56 -14.57 -6.53 -4.45
CA MET A 56 -15.11 -7.63 -3.65
C MET A 56 -14.16 -8.84 -3.63
N GLY A 57 -13.90 -9.38 -2.44
CA GLY A 57 -13.07 -10.58 -2.26
C GLY A 57 -11.56 -10.39 -2.42
N LYS A 58 -11.13 -9.16 -2.76
CA LYS A 58 -9.72 -8.78 -2.91
C LYS A 58 -9.11 -8.53 -1.54
N LEU A 59 -7.93 -9.10 -1.31
CA LEU A 59 -7.22 -8.94 -0.05
C LEU A 59 -6.35 -7.67 -0.12
N GLY A 60 -6.43 -6.82 0.90
CA GLY A 60 -5.72 -5.52 0.88
C GLY A 60 -6.40 -4.50 -0.03
N GLU A 61 -7.72 -4.64 -0.19
CA GLU A 61 -8.63 -3.81 -0.97
C GLU A 61 -8.44 -2.31 -0.75
N ASP A 62 -8.08 -1.89 0.46
CA ASP A 62 -7.79 -0.49 0.80
C ASP A 62 -6.72 0.11 -0.11
N GLY A 63 -5.62 -0.63 -0.36
CA GLY A 63 -4.52 -0.15 -1.19
C GLY A 63 -4.93 0.05 -2.65
N TYR A 64 -5.75 -0.85 -3.18
CA TYR A 64 -6.31 -0.78 -4.53
C TYR A 64 -7.30 0.37 -4.70
N LEU A 65 -8.14 0.62 -3.70
CA LEU A 65 -9.04 1.76 -3.73
C LEU A 65 -8.26 3.08 -3.63
N ASN A 66 -7.37 3.19 -2.64
CA ASN A 66 -6.71 4.46 -2.34
C ASN A 66 -5.83 4.96 -3.48
N GLN A 67 -5.15 4.08 -4.22
CA GLN A 67 -4.41 4.53 -5.41
C GLN A 67 -5.32 5.16 -6.47
N LYS A 68 -6.51 4.60 -6.71
CA LYS A 68 -7.49 5.18 -7.63
C LYS A 68 -8.04 6.51 -7.10
N VAL A 69 -8.32 6.57 -5.79
CA VAL A 69 -8.76 7.80 -5.12
C VAL A 69 -7.73 8.92 -5.27
N TYR A 70 -6.46 8.63 -5.06
CA TYR A 70 -5.38 9.61 -5.17
C TYR A 70 -5.25 10.14 -6.59
N LEU A 71 -5.28 9.27 -7.60
CA LEU A 71 -5.18 9.69 -9.00
C LEU A 71 -6.35 10.57 -9.45
N LEU A 72 -7.55 10.37 -8.90
CA LEU A 72 -8.74 11.18 -9.16
C LEU A 72 -8.84 12.45 -8.29
N SER A 73 -7.93 12.64 -7.33
CA SER A 73 -7.96 13.77 -6.41
C SER A 73 -6.99 14.86 -6.84
N GLU A 74 -7.48 16.05 -7.16
CA GLU A 74 -6.61 17.20 -7.52
C GLU A 74 -5.53 17.52 -6.47
N LYS A 75 -5.87 17.31 -5.19
CA LYS A 75 -4.98 17.53 -4.04
C LYS A 75 -5.27 16.53 -2.93
N VAL A 76 -4.22 16.11 -2.24
CA VAL A 76 -4.28 15.28 -1.03
C VAL A 76 -3.57 16.03 0.09
N ILE A 77 -4.22 16.17 1.24
CA ILE A 77 -3.65 16.85 2.42
C ILE A 77 -3.37 15.77 3.47
N TYR A 78 -2.11 15.64 3.85
CA TYR A 78 -1.67 14.75 4.93
C TYR A 78 -1.46 15.55 6.21
N LEU A 79 -2.00 15.04 7.31
CA LEU A 79 -1.85 15.58 8.66
C LEU A 79 -1.08 14.57 9.51
N ASN A 80 0.12 14.92 9.96
CA ASN A 80 0.87 14.07 10.90
C ASN A 80 0.34 14.25 12.32
N LYS A 81 -0.85 13.72 12.59
CA LYS A 81 -1.53 13.84 13.88
C LYS A 81 -2.18 12.53 14.30
N SER A 82 -2.09 12.20 15.58
CA SER A 82 -2.67 10.99 16.19
C SER A 82 -4.19 11.10 16.35
N LEU A 83 -4.91 11.17 15.23
CA LEU A 83 -6.38 11.31 15.18
C LEU A 83 -7.12 9.97 15.18
N TYR A 84 -6.40 8.87 14.98
CA TYR A 84 -6.99 7.54 14.84
C TYR A 84 -6.18 6.50 15.62
N ALA A 85 -6.86 5.64 16.39
CA ALA A 85 -6.23 4.56 17.16
C ALA A 85 -6.54 3.19 16.55
N TYR A 86 -5.51 2.44 16.13
CA TYR A 86 -5.69 1.07 15.65
C TYR A 86 -5.67 0.03 16.76
N ARG A 87 -6.69 -0.82 16.77
CA ARG A 87 -6.72 -2.01 17.62
C ARG A 87 -6.07 -3.20 16.93
N ILE A 88 -4.93 -3.64 17.47
CA ILE A 88 -4.27 -4.89 17.08
C ILE A 88 -4.80 -6.03 17.94
N ARG A 89 -5.19 -7.16 17.32
CA ARG A 89 -5.68 -8.36 18.01
C ARG A 89 -4.88 -9.62 17.64
N LYS A 90 -4.96 -10.65 18.49
CA LYS A 90 -4.45 -11.99 18.14
C LYS A 90 -5.24 -12.51 16.92
N GLY A 91 -4.55 -12.96 15.88
CA GLY A 91 -5.16 -13.36 14.61
C GLY A 91 -5.43 -12.23 13.61
N SER A 92 -4.87 -11.03 13.81
CA SER A 92 -4.85 -10.02 12.73
C SER A 92 -4.20 -10.61 11.47
N LEU A 93 -4.90 -10.46 10.33
CA LEU A 93 -4.50 -11.04 9.04
C LEU A 93 -3.10 -10.63 8.60
N SER A 94 -2.62 -9.46 9.03
CA SER A 94 -1.28 -8.94 8.74
C SER A 94 -0.12 -9.70 9.39
N ARG A 95 -0.38 -10.71 10.23
CA ARG A 95 0.66 -11.46 10.96
C ARG A 95 0.99 -12.83 10.38
N ILE A 96 0.24 -13.30 9.39
CA ILE A 96 0.44 -14.63 8.79
C ILE A 96 0.70 -14.45 7.31
N TRP A 97 1.88 -14.89 6.87
CA TRP A 97 2.18 -14.95 5.45
C TRP A 97 1.40 -16.12 4.83
N THR A 98 0.67 -15.84 3.76
CA THR A 98 -0.08 -16.83 3.00
C THR A 98 0.18 -16.58 1.53
N GLU A 99 -0.01 -17.60 0.69
CA GLU A 99 0.11 -17.43 -0.76
C GLU A 99 -0.79 -16.30 -1.27
N LYS A 100 -2.04 -16.21 -0.78
CA LYS A 100 -2.97 -15.14 -1.14
C LYS A 100 -2.46 -13.75 -0.74
N TRP A 101 -1.86 -13.60 0.44
CA TRP A 101 -1.27 -12.33 0.88
C TRP A 101 -0.08 -11.93 0.01
N MET A 102 0.78 -12.90 -0.31
CA MET A 102 1.95 -12.70 -1.17
C MET A 102 1.53 -12.24 -2.57
N HIS A 103 0.53 -12.90 -3.16
CA HIS A 103 -0.07 -12.52 -4.44
C HIS A 103 -0.65 -11.10 -4.40
N ALA A 104 -1.52 -10.83 -3.42
CA ALA A 104 -2.22 -9.55 -3.29
C ALA A 104 -1.27 -8.36 -3.13
N LEU A 105 -0.13 -8.56 -2.46
CA LEU A 105 0.88 -7.52 -2.23
C LEU A 105 1.55 -7.09 -3.54
N VAL A 106 2.00 -8.05 -4.34
CA VAL A 106 2.68 -7.80 -5.62
C VAL A 106 1.70 -7.25 -6.66
N ASP A 107 0.48 -7.80 -6.74
CA ASP A 107 -0.57 -7.30 -7.62
C ASP A 107 -0.90 -5.82 -7.37
N ALA A 108 -0.95 -5.39 -6.11
CA ALA A 108 -1.26 -4.00 -5.77
C ALA A 108 -0.19 -3.05 -6.33
N MET A 109 1.08 -3.47 -6.26
CA MET A 109 2.18 -2.72 -6.84
C MET A 109 2.21 -2.77 -8.36
N SER A 110 1.89 -3.91 -8.96
CA SER A 110 1.75 -4.03 -10.42
C SER A 110 0.63 -3.12 -10.94
N GLU A 111 -0.56 -3.12 -10.32
CA GLU A 111 -1.67 -2.23 -10.68
C GLU A 111 -1.25 -0.76 -10.56
N ARG A 112 -0.54 -0.39 -9.49
CA ARG A 112 -0.01 0.96 -9.32
C ARG A 112 0.92 1.37 -10.47
N ILE A 113 1.89 0.52 -10.81
CA ILE A 113 2.84 0.80 -11.89
C ILE A 113 2.09 0.97 -13.21
N THR A 114 1.11 0.11 -13.50
CA THR A 114 0.27 0.23 -14.70
C THR A 114 -0.51 1.55 -14.73
N LEU A 115 -1.11 1.95 -13.61
CA LEU A 115 -1.85 3.21 -13.52
C LEU A 115 -0.94 4.42 -13.77
N LEU A 116 0.24 4.45 -13.13
CA LEU A 116 1.21 5.52 -13.28
C LEU A 116 1.79 5.57 -14.70
N ALA A 117 2.06 4.40 -15.30
CA ALA A 117 2.55 4.28 -16.67
C ALA A 117 1.54 4.84 -17.67
N ASN A 118 0.26 4.50 -17.51
CA ASN A 118 -0.82 5.00 -18.36
C ASN A 118 -0.98 6.53 -18.30
N MET A 119 -0.53 7.16 -17.22
CA MET A 119 -0.54 8.61 -17.04
C MET A 119 0.78 9.28 -17.45
N GLY A 120 1.75 8.52 -17.95
CA GLY A 120 3.05 9.04 -18.39
C GLY A 120 3.97 9.48 -17.25
N TYR A 121 3.78 8.95 -16.04
CA TYR A 121 4.61 9.30 -14.89
C TYR A 121 5.92 8.46 -14.86
N PRO A 122 7.06 9.03 -14.40
CA PRO A 122 8.30 8.28 -14.25
C PRO A 122 8.14 7.07 -13.34
N LEU A 123 8.70 5.93 -13.75
CA LEU A 123 8.46 4.63 -13.11
C LEU A 123 9.69 4.10 -12.37
N GLU A 124 10.84 4.75 -12.46
CA GLU A 124 12.14 4.24 -12.01
C GLU A 124 12.09 3.88 -10.52
N LYS A 125 11.57 4.79 -9.68
CA LYS A 125 11.40 4.57 -8.24
C LYS A 125 10.39 3.46 -7.95
N HIS A 126 9.28 3.41 -8.67
CA HIS A 126 8.23 2.41 -8.49
C HIS A 126 8.71 1.00 -8.85
N LEU A 127 9.46 0.87 -9.95
CA LEU A 127 10.07 -0.37 -10.40
C LEU A 127 11.17 -0.84 -9.46
N ALA A 128 11.99 0.08 -8.93
CA ALA A 128 12.99 -0.25 -7.93
C ALA A 128 12.34 -0.83 -6.66
N ILE A 129 11.26 -0.20 -6.16
CA ILE A 129 10.53 -0.73 -5.00
C ILE A 129 9.81 -2.05 -5.32
N TYR A 130 9.27 -2.20 -6.53
CA TYR A 130 8.65 -3.46 -6.95
C TYR A 130 9.64 -4.64 -6.88
N ARG A 131 10.90 -4.43 -7.33
CA ARG A 131 11.96 -5.44 -7.19
C ARG A 131 12.25 -5.77 -5.73
N GLN A 132 12.39 -4.76 -4.87
CA GLN A 132 12.59 -4.97 -3.43
C GLN A 132 11.41 -5.73 -2.78
N MET A 133 10.18 -5.41 -3.20
CA MET A 133 8.98 -6.10 -2.73
C MET A 133 8.95 -7.56 -3.19
N LEU A 134 9.34 -7.87 -4.43
CA LEU A 134 9.45 -9.25 -4.90
C LEU A 134 10.44 -10.04 -4.04
N GLU A 135 11.62 -9.47 -3.75
CA GLU A 135 12.62 -10.11 -2.90
C GLU A 135 12.11 -10.33 -1.47
N PHE A 136 11.45 -9.32 -0.90
CA PHE A 136 10.82 -9.43 0.42
C PHE A 136 9.73 -10.51 0.43
N SER A 137 8.90 -10.56 -0.62
CA SER A 137 7.81 -11.53 -0.76
C SER A 137 8.33 -12.97 -0.84
N LEU A 138 9.38 -13.19 -1.64
CA LEU A 138 10.06 -14.48 -1.74
C LEU A 138 10.70 -14.88 -0.41
N SER A 139 11.45 -13.99 0.24
CA SER A 139 12.09 -14.28 1.53
C SER A 139 11.07 -14.70 2.61
N ASN A 140 9.97 -13.95 2.76
CA ASN A 140 8.91 -14.30 3.70
C ASN A 140 8.11 -15.55 3.28
N GLY A 141 7.92 -15.74 1.98
CA GLY A 141 7.31 -16.94 1.41
C GLY A 141 8.09 -18.20 1.77
N GLN A 142 9.41 -18.16 1.58
CA GLN A 142 10.31 -19.26 1.94
C GLN A 142 10.30 -19.54 3.44
N ALA A 143 10.43 -18.49 4.27
CA ALA A 143 10.38 -18.62 5.73
C ALA A 143 9.04 -19.19 6.24
N SER A 144 7.97 -19.04 5.46
CA SER A 144 6.63 -19.53 5.77
C SER A 144 6.29 -20.86 5.08
N GLY A 145 7.27 -21.51 4.43
CA GLY A 145 7.09 -22.82 3.78
C GLY A 145 6.26 -22.77 2.48
N LEU A 146 6.23 -21.63 1.79
CA LEU A 146 5.43 -21.43 0.57
C LEU A 146 6.22 -21.64 -0.73
N SER A 147 7.46 -22.14 -0.66
CA SER A 147 8.35 -22.27 -1.84
C SER A 147 7.78 -23.15 -2.97
N ASP A 148 6.95 -24.14 -2.65
CA ASP A 148 6.37 -25.03 -3.65
C ASP A 148 5.12 -24.49 -4.35
N THR A 149 4.58 -23.37 -3.85
CA THR A 149 3.34 -22.76 -4.35
C THR A 149 3.50 -22.17 -5.76
N ALA A 150 2.38 -22.03 -6.49
CA ALA A 150 2.39 -21.49 -7.84
C ALA A 150 2.85 -20.02 -7.83
N THR A 151 2.34 -19.23 -6.89
CA THR A 151 2.69 -17.81 -6.75
C THR A 151 4.18 -17.61 -6.47
N TYR A 152 4.79 -18.46 -5.64
CA TYR A 152 6.22 -18.35 -5.33
C TYR A 152 7.08 -18.54 -6.59
N LYS A 153 6.80 -19.62 -7.35
CA LYS A 153 7.50 -19.93 -8.60
C LYS A 153 7.31 -18.83 -9.66
N GLU A 154 6.11 -18.26 -9.74
CA GLU A 154 5.84 -17.10 -10.60
C GLU A 154 6.75 -15.91 -10.23
N PHE A 155 6.89 -15.62 -8.94
CA PHE A 155 7.68 -14.49 -8.47
C PHE A 155 9.19 -14.70 -8.68
N GLU A 156 9.67 -15.94 -8.59
CA GLU A 156 11.04 -16.28 -8.96
C GLU A 156 11.32 -16.00 -10.45
N MET A 157 10.39 -16.36 -11.34
CA MET A 157 10.54 -16.06 -12.78
C MET A 157 10.58 -14.55 -13.04
N LYS A 158 9.70 -13.77 -12.37
CA LYS A 158 9.68 -12.29 -12.46
C LYS A 158 10.95 -11.62 -11.96
N LYS A 159 11.76 -12.29 -11.13
CA LYS A 159 13.04 -11.76 -10.66
C LYS A 159 14.14 -11.88 -11.72
N ILE A 160 14.03 -12.85 -12.62
CA ILE A 160 15.02 -13.18 -13.64
C ILE A 160 14.81 -12.36 -14.93
N SER A 161 13.59 -11.83 -15.14
CA SER A 161 13.20 -10.94 -16.25
C SER A 161 13.52 -9.47 -15.98
#